data_AF-A0A960B128-F1
#
_entry.id   AF-A0A960B128-F1
#
_cell.length_a   1.000
_cell.length_b   1.000
_cell.length_c   1.000
_cell.angle_alpha   90.00
_cell.angle_beta   90.00
_cell.angle_gamma   90.00
#
_symmetry.space_group_name_H-M   'P 1'
#
loop_
_entity.id
_entity.type
_entity.pdbx_description
1 polymer ?
#
loop_
_entity_poly.entity_id
_entity_poly.type
_entity_poly.pdbx_seq_one_letter_code
_entity_poly.pdbx_strand_id
1 'polypeptide(L)' 'MLRVAVPNKGALSLSAADILRESGYRQRQDAKELTLTDAENGVEFFYLRPRDIALYVGEGTLDVGITGRDLL' A
#
# COMPACT_ATOMS: atom_id res chain seq x y z
N MET A 1 -3.40 5.95 13.56
CA MET A 1 -3.77 5.75 12.15
C MET A 1 -2.64 4.97 11.51
N LEU A 2 -2.92 3.79 10.95
CA LEU A 2 -1.90 2.92 10.37
C LEU A 2 -1.56 3.38 8.95
N ARG A 3 -0.28 3.57 8.63
CA ARG A 3 0.19 4.00 7.31
C ARG A 3 0.69 2.78 6.54
N VAL A 4 -0.02 2.40 5.49
CA VAL A 4 0.20 1.17 4.73
C VAL A 4 0.65 1.47 3.32
N ALA A 5 1.82 0.95 2.93
CA ALA A 5 2.34 1.07 1.59
C ALA A 5 1.83 -0.06 0.67
N VAL A 6 1.32 0.29 -0.51
CA VAL A 6 0.79 -0.65 -1.51
C VAL A 6 1.51 -0.42 -2.85
N PRO A 7 1.87 -1.46 -3.60
CA PRO A 7 2.56 -1.28 -4.87
C PRO A 7 1.66 -0.60 -5.91
N ASN A 8 2.12 0.51 -6.50
CA ASN A 8 1.31 1.32 -7.41
C ASN A 8 1.18 0.73 -8.82
N LYS A 9 2.05 -0.21 -9.18
CA LYS A 9 2.11 -0.90 -10.48
C LYS A 9 2.91 -2.20 -10.40
N GLY A 10 2.91 -2.95 -11.48
CA GLY A 10 3.67 -4.19 -11.63
C GLY A 10 2.87 -5.43 -11.24
N ALA A 11 3.52 -6.58 -11.22
CA ALA A 11 2.84 -7.87 -11.05
C ALA A 11 2.08 -8.01 -9.71
N LEU A 12 2.51 -7.30 -8.66
CA LEU A 12 1.90 -7.38 -7.32
C LEU A 12 0.78 -6.35 -7.08
N SER A 13 0.63 -5.32 -7.91
CA SER A 13 -0.26 -4.19 -7.58
C SER A 13 -1.73 -4.58 -7.53
N LEU A 14 -2.19 -5.40 -8.47
CA LEU A 14 -3.58 -5.82 -8.52
C LEU A 14 -3.91 -6.75 -7.35
N SER A 15 -3.14 -7.82 -7.18
CA SER A 15 -3.34 -8.79 -6.10
C SER A 15 -3.25 -8.16 -4.71
N ALA A 16 -2.36 -7.18 -4.51
CA ALA A 16 -2.27 -6.44 -3.25
C ALA A 16 -3.50 -5.58 -2.98
N ALA A 17 -4.06 -4.92 -3.99
CA ALA A 17 -5.29 -4.16 -3.84
C ALA A 17 -6.51 -5.08 -3.60
N ASP A 18 -6.56 -6.21 -4.28
CA ASP A 18 -7.69 -7.15 -4.18
C ASP A 18 -7.76 -7.80 -2.80
N ILE A 19 -6.64 -8.28 -2.24
CA ILE A 19 -6.65 -8.87 -0.89
C ILE A 19 -7.05 -7.84 0.19
N LEU A 20 -6.65 -6.57 0.04
CA LEU A 20 -7.05 -5.50 0.95
C LEU A 20 -8.55 -5.20 0.82
N ARG A 21 -9.08 -5.19 -0.40
CA ARG A 21 -10.51 -5.00 -0.65
C ARG A 21 -11.34 -6.15 -0.10
N GLU A 22 -10.92 -7.39 -0.31
CA GLU A 22 -11.54 -8.60 0.25
C GLU A 22 -11.49 -8.61 1.78
N SER A 23 -10.47 -8.00 2.37
CA SER A 23 -10.33 -7.83 3.83
C SER A 23 -11.19 -6.68 4.40
N GLY A 24 -11.96 -5.99 3.56
CA GLY A 24 -12.86 -4.91 3.99
C GLY A 24 -12.23 -3.51 4.05
N TYR A 25 -11.01 -3.34 3.54
CA TYR A 25 -10.40 -2.01 3.44
C TYR A 25 -10.84 -1.28 2.18
N ARG A 26 -11.01 0.03 2.29
CA ARG A 26 -11.21 0.90 1.13
C ARG A 26 -9.97 0.88 0.26
N GLN A 27 -10.16 0.85 -1.06
CA GLN A 27 -9.08 0.89 -2.05
C GLN A 27 -9.39 1.93 -3.13
N ARG A 28 -8.34 2.46 -3.75
CA ARG A 28 -8.45 3.49 -4.79
C ARG A 28 -9.25 3.00 -5.99
N GLN A 29 -9.91 3.94 -6.67
CA GLN A 29 -10.64 3.65 -7.92
C GLN A 29 -9.82 4.05 -9.15
N ASP A 30 -9.02 5.12 -9.04
CA ASP A 30 -8.12 5.57 -10.10
C ASP A 30 -6.65 5.27 -9.71
N ALA A 31 -5.89 4.66 -10.61
CA ALA A 31 -4.46 4.39 -10.41
C ALA A 31 -3.61 5.66 -10.21
N LYS A 32 -4.12 6.84 -10.57
CA LYS A 32 -3.49 8.15 -10.31
C LYS A 32 -3.64 8.61 -8.86
N GLU A 33 -4.58 8.05 -8.10
CA GLU A 33 -4.68 8.30 -6.66
C GLU A 33 -3.49 7.61 -5.97
N LEU A 34 -2.56 8.44 -5.47
CA LEU A 34 -1.35 7.96 -4.79
C LEU A 34 -1.53 7.83 -3.27
N THR A 35 -2.60 8.39 -2.73
CA THR A 35 -2.99 8.24 -1.33
C THR A 35 -4.49 7.98 -1.22
N LEU A 36 -4.89 7.23 -0.18
CA LEU A 36 -6.29 7.02 0.14
C LEU A 36 -6.44 6.86 1.65
N THR A 37 -7.32 7.65 2.25
CA THR A 37 -7.67 7.54 3.68
C THR A 37 -8.93 6.68 3.83
N ASP A 38 -8.81 5.63 4.63
CA ASP A 38 -9.90 4.81 5.13
C ASP A 38 -10.15 5.13 6.61
N ALA A 39 -10.95 6.16 6.85
CA ALA A 39 -11.20 6.68 8.19
C ALA A 39 -11.95 5.68 9.09
N GLU A 40 -12.80 4.82 8.51
CA GLU A 40 -13.56 3.80 9.26
C GLU A 40 -12.64 2.74 9.86
N ASN A 41 -11.60 2.35 9.13
CA ASN A 41 -10.60 1.39 9.60
C ASN A 41 -9.38 2.06 10.25
N GLY A 42 -9.28 3.40 10.23
CA GLY A 42 -8.14 4.14 10.76
C GLY A 42 -6.85 3.87 10.00
N VAL A 43 -6.93 3.68 8.68
CA VAL A 43 -5.79 3.35 7.79
C VAL A 43 -5.60 4.42 6.73
N GLU A 44 -4.35 4.73 6.39
CA GLU A 44 -3.98 5.55 5.24
C GLU A 44 -3.09 4.73 4.30
N PHE A 45 -3.54 4.55 3.07
CA PHE A 45 -2.82 3.83 2.04
C PHE A 45 -1.96 4.77 1.21
N PHE A 46 -0.72 4.36 0.94
CA PHE A 46 0.23 5.06 0.08
C PHE A 46 0.62 4.15 -1.09
N TYR A 47 0.35 4.58 -2.31
CA TYR A 47 0.63 3.79 -3.51
C TYR A 47 1.98 4.17 -4.11
N LEU A 48 2.99 3.35 -3.84
CA LEU A 48 4.39 3.66 -4.11
C LEU A 48 5.05 2.69 -5.09
N ARG A 49 6.27 3.00 -5.53
CA ARG A 49 7.07 2.01 -6.27
C ARG A 49 7.51 0.91 -5.31
N PRO A 50 7.54 -0.37 -5.74
CA PRO A 50 7.90 -1.49 -4.87
C PRO A 50 9.22 -1.33 -4.10
N ARG A 51 10.24 -0.72 -4.72
CA ARG A 51 11.54 -0.44 -4.08
C ARG A 51 11.44 0.59 -2.95
N ASP A 52 10.60 1.61 -3.13
CA ASP A 52 10.45 2.70 -2.16
C ASP A 52 9.67 2.21 -0.92
N ILE A 53 8.81 1.20 -1.09
CA ILE A 53 8.05 0.58 0.01
C ILE A 53 9.00 0.02 1.07
N ALA A 54 9.99 -0.79 0.67
CA ALA A 54 10.94 -1.39 1.60
C ALA A 54 11.74 -0.32 2.36
N LEU A 55 12.16 0.73 1.65
CA LEU A 55 12.89 1.86 2.23
C LEU A 55 12.05 2.56 3.31
N TYR A 56 10.84 3.01 2.98
CA TYR A 56 10.03 3.81 3.90
C TYR A 56 9.52 3.04 5.12
N VAL A 57 9.29 1.74 4.99
CA VAL A 57 8.98 0.88 6.14
C VAL A 57 10.22 0.70 7.01
N GLY A 58 11.39 0.47 6.41
CA GLY A 58 12.66 0.36 7.15
C GLY A 58 13.05 1.64 7.89
N GLU A 59 12.70 2.81 7.35
CA GLU A 59 12.91 4.12 7.98
C GLU A 59 11.85 4.48 9.03
N GLY A 60 10.74 3.73 9.13
CA GLY A 60 9.61 4.03 10.03
C GLY A 60 8.71 5.18 9.55
N THR A 61 8.93 5.69 8.33
CA THR A 61 8.05 6.68 7.68
C THR A 61 6.70 6.07 7.34
N LEU A 62 6.64 4.77 7.06
CA LEU A 62 5.41 3.98 6.92
C LEU A 62 5.46 2.81 7.90
N ASP A 63 4.30 2.35 8.33
CA ASP A 63 4.22 1.35 9.40
C ASP A 63 4.29 -0.08 8.85
N VAL A 64 3.68 -0.33 7.69
CA VAL A 64 3.63 -1.64 7.02
C VAL A 64 3.65 -1.45 5.51
N GLY A 65 4.15 -2.42 4.74
CA GLY A 65 4.13 -2.37 3.28
C GLY A 65 4.05 -3.75 2.62
N ILE A 66 3.41 -3.80 1.45
CA ILE A 66 3.37 -4.98 0.58
C ILE A 66 4.42 -4.77 -0.53
N THR A 67 5.40 -5.66 -0.64
CA THR A 67 6.41 -5.61 -1.71
C THR A 67 6.94 -7.00 -2.07
N GLY A 68 7.73 -7.09 -3.13
CA GLY A 68 8.42 -8.32 -3.54
C GLY A 68 9.55 -8.67 -2.58
N ARG A 69 9.70 -9.95 -2.25
CA ARG A 69 10.78 -10.42 -1.36
C ARG A 69 12.17 -10.14 -1.92
N ASP A 70 12.30 -10.10 -3.24
CA ASP A 70 13.53 -9.79 -3.97
C ASP A 70 14.00 -8.34 -3.82
N LEU A 71 13.15 -7.46 -3.27
CA LEU A 71 13.43 -6.04 -3.04
C LEU A 71 13.79 -5.73 -1.59
N LEU A 72 13.90 -6.76 -0.74
CA LEU A 72 14.27 -6.67 0.67
C LEU A 72 15.78 -6.90 0.86
#